data_AF-A0A1C2D860-F1
#
_entry.id   AF-A0A1C2D860-F1
#
_cell.length_a   1.000
_cell.length_b   1.000
_cell.length_c   1.000
_cell.angle_alpha   90.00
_cell.angle_beta   90.00
_cell.angle_gamma   90.00
#
_symmetry.space_group_name_H-M   'P 1'
#
loop_
_entity.id
_entity.type
_entity.pdbx_description
1 polymer ?
#
loop_
_entity_poly.entity_id
_entity_poly.type
_entity_poly.pdbx_seq_one_letter_code
_entity_poly.pdbx_strand_id
1 'polypeptide(L)'
;MSVNKPSTGTDWVDPGDAPELSDAYFDHADEYVGDQLVKRGRPRSVIVRERITIRLEHDVVEQFRASGPGWQTRMNAALVDWLKTHEPSEISL
;
A
#
# COMPACT_ATOMS: atom_id res chain seq x y z
N MET A 1 -22.30 53.63 20.74
CA MET A 1 -20.94 53.27 20.28
C MET A 1 -21.01 51.90 19.63
N SER A 2 -21.07 51.82 18.30
CA SER A 2 -20.99 50.55 17.56
C SER A 2 -19.85 50.66 16.56
N VAL A 3 -18.83 49.83 16.74
CA VAL A 3 -17.67 49.74 15.85
C VAL A 3 -17.99 48.72 14.76
N ASN A 4 -17.96 49.16 13.50
CA ASN A 4 -17.98 48.25 12.35
C ASN A 4 -16.60 47.61 12.18
N LYS A 5 -16.58 46.28 12.09
CA LYS A 5 -15.36 45.51 11.79
C LYS A 5 -14.99 45.71 10.32
N PRO A 6 -13.70 45.86 9.96
CA PRO A 6 -13.30 45.93 8.57
C PRO A 6 -13.43 44.53 7.94
N SER A 7 -14.02 44.50 6.74
CA SER A 7 -14.16 43.31 5.91
C SER A 7 -12.77 42.73 5.61
N THR A 8 -12.57 41.44 5.90
CA THR A 8 -11.38 40.70 5.46
C THR A 8 -11.34 40.72 3.95
N GLY A 9 -10.40 41.46 3.36
CA GLY A 9 -10.15 41.44 1.92
C GLY A 9 -9.53 40.10 1.55
N THR A 10 -10.26 39.26 0.82
CA THR A 10 -9.66 38.16 0.07
C THR A 10 -9.04 38.82 -1.16
N ASP A 11 -7.71 38.89 -1.23
CA ASP A 11 -6.99 39.34 -2.43
C ASP A 11 -7.26 38.34 -3.55
N TRP A 12 -8.27 38.66 -4.35
CA TRP A 12 -8.66 37.89 -5.52
C TRP A 12 -7.61 38.14 -6.60
N VAL A 13 -6.81 37.14 -6.91
CA VAL A 13 -5.77 37.20 -7.93
C VAL A 13 -6.41 36.99 -9.30
N ASP A 14 -6.09 37.87 -10.26
CA ASP A 14 -6.61 37.84 -11.63
C ASP A 14 -6.23 36.50 -12.31
N PRO A 15 -7.19 35.74 -12.86
CA PRO A 15 -6.94 34.46 -13.55
C PRO A 15 -5.94 34.52 -14.72
N GLY A 16 -5.58 35.72 -15.19
CA GLY A 16 -4.56 35.93 -16.23
C GLY A 16 -3.12 36.07 -15.71
N ASP A 17 -2.91 36.33 -14.41
CA ASP A 17 -1.59 36.45 -13.79
C ASP A 17 -1.18 35.11 -13.16
N ALA A 18 -1.08 34.09 -14.02
CA ALA A 18 -0.62 32.78 -13.61
C ALA A 18 0.88 32.86 -13.24
N PRO A 19 1.31 32.26 -12.11
CA PRO A 19 2.71 32.29 -11.71
C PRO A 19 3.59 31.66 -12.79
N GLU A 20 4.78 32.22 -13.00
CA GLU A 20 5.73 31.67 -13.97
C GLU A 20 6.12 30.24 -13.57
N LEU A 21 6.06 29.34 -14.56
CA LEU A 21 6.37 27.91 -14.43
C LEU A 21 7.89 27.71 -14.34
N SER A 22 8.49 28.21 -13.26
CA SER A 22 9.93 28.14 -12.99
C SER A 22 10.39 26.71 -12.67
N ASP A 23 11.69 26.45 -12.77
CA ASP A 23 12.26 25.14 -12.43
C ASP A 23 11.93 24.71 -10.98
N ALA A 24 11.85 25.66 -10.05
CA ALA A 24 11.42 25.42 -8.67
C ALA A 24 9.96 24.94 -8.55
N TYR A 25 9.09 25.30 -9.50
CA TYR A 25 7.73 24.77 -9.58
C TYR A 25 7.76 23.29 -9.97
N PHE A 26 8.60 22.92 -10.94
CA PHE A 26 8.76 21.52 -11.37
C PHE A 26 9.41 20.64 -10.29
N ASP A 27 10.31 21.19 -9.48
CA ASP A 27 10.95 20.46 -8.37
C ASP A 27 9.96 19.98 -7.31
N HIS A 28 8.84 20.69 -7.13
CA HIS A 28 7.77 20.36 -6.18
C HIS A 28 6.49 19.85 -6.85
N ALA A 29 6.49 19.73 -8.18
CA ALA A 29 5.31 19.32 -8.92
C ALA A 29 5.04 17.81 -8.73
N ASP A 30 3.82 17.52 -8.30
CA ASP A 30 3.26 16.17 -8.29
C ASP A 30 2.72 15.83 -9.70
N GLU A 31 3.16 14.71 -10.28
CA GLU A 31 2.66 14.24 -11.57
C GLU A 31 1.34 13.46 -11.38
N TYR A 32 0.28 13.91 -12.04
CA TYR A 32 -1.03 13.25 -12.04
C TYR A 32 -1.33 12.66 -13.43
N VAL A 33 -1.81 11.42 -13.46
CA VAL A 33 -2.41 10.80 -14.67
C VAL A 33 -3.91 10.66 -14.40
N GLY A 34 -4.71 11.57 -14.97
CA GLY A 34 -6.12 11.73 -14.58
C GLY A 34 -6.23 12.23 -13.14
N ASP A 35 -7.10 11.62 -12.33
CA ASP A 35 -7.25 11.95 -10.89
C ASP A 35 -6.24 11.21 -9.98
N GLN A 36 -5.30 10.44 -10.55
CA GLN A 36 -4.35 9.65 -9.75
C GLN A 36 -2.96 10.27 -9.70
N LEU A 37 -2.53 10.59 -8.47
CA LEU A 37 -1.16 10.96 -8.15
C LEU A 37 -0.21 9.80 -8.45
N VAL A 38 0.74 9.99 -9.37
CA VAL A 38 1.79 9.03 -9.70
C VAL A 38 2.80 9.02 -8.56
N LYS A 39 2.56 8.19 -7.55
CA LYS A 39 3.51 7.97 -6.46
C LYS A 39 4.76 7.30 -7.00
N ARG A 40 5.90 8.00 -6.95
CA ARG A 40 7.23 7.43 -7.25
C ARG A 40 7.50 6.23 -6.33
N GLY A 41 7.55 5.02 -6.89
CA GLY A 41 7.83 3.78 -6.14
C GLY A 41 7.46 2.50 -6.90
N ARG A 42 7.96 1.34 -6.43
CA ARG A 42 7.60 0.02 -6.97
C ARG A 42 6.07 -0.16 -6.89
N PRO A 43 5.39 -0.58 -7.97
CA PRO A 43 3.95 -0.81 -7.94
C PRO A 43 3.60 -1.76 -6.79
N ARG A 44 2.50 -1.45 -6.08
CA ARG A 44 1.98 -2.32 -5.03
C ARG A 44 1.68 -3.68 -5.64
N SER A 45 2.27 -4.74 -5.10
CA SER A 45 1.98 -6.10 -5.54
C SER A 45 0.47 -6.36 -5.44
N VAL A 46 -0.15 -6.76 -6.54
CA VAL A 46 -1.59 -7.06 -6.64
C VAL A 46 -1.99 -8.23 -5.72
N ILE A 47 -1.03 -9.10 -5.39
CA ILE A 47 -1.22 -10.23 -4.48
C ILE A 47 -0.56 -9.88 -3.14
N VAL A 48 -1.36 -9.41 -2.19
CA VAL A 48 -0.93 -9.11 -0.82
C VAL A 48 -0.95 -10.40 -0.02
N ARG A 49 0.20 -10.81 0.52
CA ARG A 49 0.28 -11.91 1.50
C ARG A 49 -0.15 -11.36 2.84
N GLU A 50 -1.18 -11.95 3.44
CA GLU A 50 -1.63 -11.55 4.77
C GLU A 50 -0.69 -12.12 5.84
N ARG A 51 -0.23 -11.26 6.76
CA ARG A 51 0.59 -11.67 7.89
C ARG A 51 -0.33 -12.10 9.03
N ILE A 52 -0.55 -13.40 9.14
CA ILE A 52 -1.32 -14.00 10.24
C ILE A 52 -0.40 -14.67 11.27
N THR A 53 -0.86 -14.73 12.52
CA THR A 53 -0.19 -15.47 13.61
C THR A 53 -0.99 -16.73 13.90
N ILE A 54 -0.49 -17.89 13.50
CA ILE A 54 -1.11 -19.20 13.75
C ILE A 54 -0.15 -20.09 14.57
N ARG A 55 -0.72 -21.04 15.34
CA ARG A 55 0.05 -22.08 16.02
C ARG A 55 0.10 -23.31 15.13
N LEU A 56 1.31 -23.81 14.89
CA LEU A 56 1.57 -25.03 14.13
C LEU A 56 2.27 -26.03 15.04
N GLU A 57 2.15 -27.32 14.71
CA GLU A 57 2.90 -28.38 15.38
C GLU A 57 4.41 -28.14 15.27
N HIS A 58 5.15 -28.48 16.34
CA HIS A 58 6.60 -28.26 16.40
C HIS A 58 7.33 -28.95 15.26
N ASP A 59 7.04 -30.23 15.05
CA ASP A 59 7.72 -31.09 14.09
C ASP A 59 7.54 -30.61 12.65
N VAL A 60 6.35 -30.12 12.30
CA VAL A 60 6.07 -29.53 10.98
C VAL A 60 6.93 -28.29 10.76
N VAL A 61 7.00 -27.39 11.76
CA VAL A 61 7.80 -26.17 11.66
C VAL A 61 9.29 -26.49 11.58
N GLU A 62 9.77 -27.48 12.33
CA GLU A 62 11.17 -27.89 12.31
C GLU A 62 11.57 -28.43 10.94
N GLN A 63 10.77 -29.32 10.34
CA GLN A 63 11.01 -29.85 9.00
C GLN A 63 11.10 -28.74 7.94
N PHE A 64 10.18 -27.77 7.98
CA PHE A 64 10.26 -26.63 7.08
C PHE A 64 11.50 -25.77 7.37
N ARG A 65 11.82 -25.48 8.63
CA ARG A 65 13.02 -24.70 8.98
C ARG A 65 14.32 -25.37 8.53
N ALA A 66 14.41 -26.69 8.63
CA ALA A 66 15.55 -27.49 8.16
C ALA A 66 15.78 -27.35 6.65
N SER A 67 14.75 -26.99 5.87
CA SER A 67 14.91 -26.72 4.43
C SER A 67 15.79 -25.50 4.13
N GLY A 68 16.03 -24.62 5.11
CA GLY A 68 16.92 -23.45 4.98
C GLY A 68 16.19 -22.13 4.67
N PRO A 69 16.91 -21.11 4.17
CA PRO A 69 16.35 -19.79 3.90
C PRO A 69 15.12 -19.85 2.99
N GLY A 70 14.10 -19.05 3.30
CA GLY A 70 12.84 -19.05 2.54
C GLY A 70 11.88 -20.20 2.89
N TRP A 71 12.11 -20.93 3.99
CA TRP A 71 11.21 -21.99 4.45
C TRP A 71 9.75 -21.55 4.60
N GLN A 72 9.48 -20.30 4.99
CA GLN A 72 8.10 -19.78 5.06
C GLN A 72 7.44 -19.72 3.68
N THR A 73 8.18 -19.34 2.64
CA THR A 73 7.68 -19.33 1.27
C THR A 73 7.40 -20.75 0.78
N ARG A 74 8.26 -21.72 1.15
CA ARG A 74 8.01 -23.14 0.84
C ARG A 74 6.81 -23.71 1.60
N MET A 75 6.65 -23.35 2.87
CA MET A 75 5.48 -23.71 3.66
C MET A 75 4.20 -23.17 3.03
N ASN A 76 4.21 -21.89 2.61
CA ASN A 76 3.08 -21.33 1.86
C ASN A 76 2.82 -22.07 0.55
N ALA A 77 3.86 -22.41 -0.22
CA ALA A 77 3.69 -23.17 -1.45
C ALA A 77 3.07 -24.56 -1.19
N ALA A 78 3.47 -25.24 -0.11
CA ALA A 78 2.90 -26.52 0.30
C ALA A 78 1.42 -26.39 0.68
N LEU A 79 1.04 -25.34 1.41
CA LEU A 79 -0.37 -25.07 1.73
C LEU A 79 -1.21 -24.80 0.49
N VAL A 80 -0.68 -24.03 -0.47
CA VAL A 80 -1.35 -23.78 -1.76
C VAL A 80 -1.51 -25.07 -2.55
N ASP A 81 -0.49 -25.94 -2.55
CA ASP A 81 -0.54 -27.22 -3.26
C ASP A 81 -1.53 -28.19 -2.62
N TRP A 82 -1.56 -28.25 -1.30
CA TRP A 82 -2.54 -29.04 -0.54
C TRP A 82 -3.98 -28.62 -0.87
N LEU A 83 -4.26 -27.31 -0.94
CA LEU A 83 -5.58 -26.77 -1.29
C LEU A 83 -6.03 -27.06 -2.74
N LYS A 84 -5.12 -27.45 -3.65
CA LYS A 84 -5.52 -27.88 -5.01
C LYS A 84 -6.12 -29.29 -5.02
N THR A 85 -5.78 -30.09 -4.01
CA THR A 85 -6.06 -31.53 -3.96
C THR A 85 -7.02 -31.89 -2.84
N HIS A 86 -7.16 -31.03 -1.84
CA HIS A 86 -7.97 -31.26 -0.64
C HIS A 86 -8.80 -30.02 -0.32
N GLU A 87 -10.00 -30.24 0.22
CA GLU A 87 -10.83 -29.15 0.74
C GLU A 87 -10.69 -29.05 2.26
N PRO A 88 -10.54 -27.84 2.84
CA PRO A 88 -10.47 -27.68 4.30
C PRO A 88 -11.67 -28.26 5.07
N SER A 89 -12.82 -28.37 4.42
CA SER A 89 -14.04 -28.98 4.97
C SER A 89 -13.94 -30.49 5.18
N GLU A 90 -12.99 -31.16 4.54
CA GLU A 90 -12.77 -32.61 4.69
C GLU A 90 -12.00 -32.93 5.97
N ILE A 91 -11.32 -31.94 6.57
CA ILE A 91 -10.62 -32.11 7.84
C ILE A 91 -11.65 -32.06 8.97
N SER A 92 -12.02 -33.23 9.49
CA SER A 92 -12.73 -33.32 10.77
C SER A 92 -11.75 -33.03 11.92
N LEU A 93 -12.17 -32.13 12.82
CA LEU A 93 -11.46 -31.82 14.06
C LEU A 93 -11.79 -32.82 15.17
#